data_AF-A0A350CG09-F1
#
_entry.id   AF-A0A350CG09-F1
#
_cell.length_a   1.000
_cell.length_b   1.000
_cell.length_c   1.000
_cell.angle_alpha   90.00
_cell.angle_beta   90.00
_cell.angle_gamma   90.00
#
_symmetry.space_group_name_H-M   'P 1'
#
loop_
_entity.id
_entity.type
_entity.pdbx_description
1 polymer ?
#
loop_
_entity_poly.entity_id
_entity_poly.type
_entity_poly.pdbx_seq_one_letter_code
_entity_poly.pdbx_strand_id
1 'polypeptide(L)'
;MRNLLRAENQRRRSGGVSAVLDNTWVLLCLLGLLIGFGWWMSGRRNVPTDAARLAEAERILRGEPGSAWLSVRDDVLKPLQERLSAGGVSDVDSERVRELRRQVDDYEFLRSLGQERERGVESGVSAVDDELRRLIRRAYVMRESGDGAGAVAELAAVLRILERLRGGSYLQQHVAETVAGWESELDGRGAELVLRELLRQWVASGEASEKRQLRGALEAALKLYGGRPELAEIVSEVRAAMGGEE
;
A
#
# COMPACT_ATOMS: atom_id res chain seq x y z
N MET A 1 49.98 -63.39 -2.58
CA MET A 1 49.31 -62.44 -1.66
C MET A 1 48.39 -61.41 -2.31
N ARG A 2 48.61 -60.95 -3.56
CA ARG A 2 47.77 -59.92 -4.22
C ARG A 2 46.38 -60.38 -4.71
N ASN A 3 46.14 -61.70 -4.77
CA ASN A 3 44.87 -62.26 -5.26
C ASN A 3 43.84 -62.54 -4.15
N LEU A 4 44.26 -62.62 -2.89
CA LEU A 4 43.33 -62.80 -1.76
C LEU A 4 42.63 -61.49 -1.38
N LEU A 5 43.32 -60.35 -1.50
CA LEU A 5 42.75 -59.02 -1.23
C LEU A 5 41.70 -58.56 -2.26
N ARG A 6 41.65 -59.16 -3.45
CA ARG A 6 40.61 -58.85 -4.46
C ARG A 6 39.30 -59.62 -4.22
N ALA A 7 39.38 -60.83 -3.69
CA ALA A 7 38.19 -61.65 -3.43
C ALA A 7 37.35 -61.10 -2.26
N GLU A 8 37.99 -60.43 -1.30
CA GLU A 8 37.33 -59.90 -0.10
C GLU A 8 36.61 -58.56 -0.36
N ASN A 9 37.15 -57.74 -1.27
CA ASN A 9 36.54 -56.46 -1.65
C ASN A 9 35.30 -56.61 -2.56
N GLN A 10 35.14 -57.74 -3.25
CA GLN A 10 33.98 -57.99 -4.11
C GLN A 10 32.75 -58.46 -3.32
N ARG A 11 32.94 -59.16 -2.19
CA ARG A 11 31.82 -59.60 -1.32
C ARG A 11 31.19 -58.47 -0.49
N ARG A 12 31.89 -57.34 -0.29
CA ARG A 12 31.37 -56.20 0.47
C ARG A 12 30.57 -55.19 -0.35
N ARG A 13 30.58 -55.28 -1.68
CA ARG A 13 29.94 -54.26 -2.56
C ARG A 13 28.55 -54.60 -3.08
N SER A 14 28.02 -55.82 -2.87
CA SER A 14 26.72 -56.23 -3.43
C SER A 14 25.66 -56.68 -2.41
N GLY A 15 25.94 -56.61 -1.10
CA GLY A 15 25.11 -57.31 -0.10
C GLY A 15 24.29 -56.45 0.87
N GLY A 16 24.29 -55.12 0.78
CA GLY A 16 23.70 -54.27 1.81
C GLY A 16 22.38 -53.59 1.44
N VAL A 17 22.35 -52.92 0.29
CA VAL A 17 21.30 -51.95 -0.03
C VAL A 17 20.30 -52.48 -1.07
N SER A 18 20.75 -53.32 -2.00
CA SER A 18 19.89 -53.94 -3.02
C SER A 18 18.90 -54.95 -2.44
N ALA A 19 19.31 -55.75 -1.45
CA ALA A 19 18.46 -56.74 -0.81
C ALA A 19 17.31 -56.11 0.01
N VAL A 20 17.51 -54.90 0.55
CA VAL A 20 16.48 -54.15 1.28
C VAL A 20 15.46 -53.53 0.31
N LEU A 21 15.87 -53.20 -0.92
CA LEU A 21 15.02 -52.65 -1.98
C LEU A 21 14.25 -53.72 -2.77
N ASP A 22 14.64 -54.99 -2.72
CA ASP A 22 13.91 -56.11 -3.36
C ASP A 22 12.67 -56.56 -2.58
N ASN A 23 12.51 -56.07 -1.34
CA ASN A 23 11.34 -56.36 -0.55
C ASN A 23 10.19 -55.41 -0.93
N THR A 24 9.20 -55.95 -1.63
CA THR A 24 7.98 -55.23 -2.07
C THR A 24 7.29 -54.48 -0.93
N TRP A 25 7.33 -55.01 0.30
CA TRP A 25 6.75 -54.35 1.47
C TRP A 25 7.55 -53.12 1.91
N VAL A 26 8.88 -53.16 1.81
CA VAL A 26 9.74 -52.01 2.10
C VAL A 26 9.50 -50.91 1.08
N LEU A 27 9.37 -51.26 -0.20
CA LEU A 27 9.04 -50.32 -1.27
C LEU A 27 7.67 -49.65 -1.04
N LEU A 28 6.65 -50.41 -0.62
CA LEU A 28 5.32 -49.85 -0.31
C LEU A 28 5.36 -48.90 0.91
N CYS A 29 6.09 -49.26 1.96
CA CYS A 29 6.28 -48.38 3.12
C CYS A 29 7.02 -47.09 2.75
N LEU A 30 8.06 -47.20 1.93
CA LEU A 30 8.86 -46.05 1.50
C LEU A 30 8.06 -45.14 0.54
N LEU A 31 7.24 -45.73 -0.34
CA LEU A 31 6.29 -45.00 -1.18
C LEU A 31 5.23 -44.29 -0.33
N GLY A 32 4.66 -44.96 0.68
CA GLY A 32 3.72 -44.35 1.61
C GLY A 32 4.34 -43.18 2.39
N LEU A 33 5.58 -43.34 2.86
CA LEU A 33 6.36 -42.26 3.47
C LEU A 33 6.61 -41.11 2.50
N LEU A 34 6.91 -41.40 1.24
CA LEU A 34 7.20 -40.38 0.23
C LEU A 34 5.94 -39.60 -0.19
N ILE A 35 4.79 -40.28 -0.27
CA ILE A 35 3.47 -39.65 -0.49
C ILE A 35 3.09 -38.82 0.73
N GLY A 36 3.22 -39.35 1.94
CA GLY A 36 2.96 -38.63 3.19
C GLY A 36 3.87 -37.41 3.36
N PHE A 37 5.14 -37.55 3.01
CA PHE A 37 6.13 -36.46 3.01
C PHE A 37 5.81 -35.42 1.94
N GLY A 38 5.39 -35.84 0.75
CA GLY A 38 4.91 -34.95 -0.32
C GLY A 38 3.67 -34.16 0.11
N TRP A 39 2.72 -34.81 0.78
CA TRP A 39 1.51 -34.18 1.32
C TRP A 39 1.84 -33.20 2.45
N TRP A 40 2.76 -33.57 3.35
CA TRP A 40 3.24 -32.73 4.44
C TRP A 40 4.03 -31.50 3.95
N MET A 41 4.87 -31.65 2.92
CA MET A 41 5.53 -30.53 2.24
C MET A 41 4.55 -29.66 1.45
N SER A 42 3.51 -30.25 0.86
CA SER A 42 2.46 -29.50 0.16
C SER A 42 1.62 -28.67 1.13
N GLY A 43 1.29 -29.21 2.31
CA GLY A 43 0.58 -28.48 3.37
C GLY A 43 1.36 -27.27 3.93
N ARG A 44 2.69 -27.27 3.85
CA ARG A 44 3.53 -26.10 4.19
C ARG A 44 3.53 -25.00 3.13
N ARG A 45 2.95 -25.21 1.94
CA ARG A 45 2.78 -24.17 0.91
C ARG A 45 1.53 -23.31 1.11
N ASN A 46 0.77 -23.51 2.20
CA ASN A 46 -0.24 -22.54 2.64
C ASN A 46 0.42 -21.33 3.29
N VAL A 47 1.39 -20.72 2.60
CA VAL A 47 1.80 -19.35 2.92
C VAL A 47 0.63 -18.49 2.48
N PRO A 48 -0.03 -17.72 3.39
CA PRO A 48 -1.15 -16.88 3.01
C PRO A 48 -0.72 -15.98 1.85
N THR A 49 -1.50 -15.96 0.78
CA THR A 49 -1.28 -15.08 -0.38
C THR A 49 -1.18 -13.63 0.08
N ASP A 50 -0.49 -12.78 -0.69
CA ASP A 50 -0.34 -11.37 -0.33
C ASP A 50 -1.73 -10.70 -0.21
N ALA A 51 -2.70 -11.07 -1.05
CA ALA A 51 -4.10 -10.67 -0.90
C ALA A 51 -4.74 -11.13 0.43
N ALA A 52 -4.48 -12.35 0.89
CA ALA A 52 -5.01 -12.84 2.17
C ALA A 52 -4.39 -12.09 3.36
N ARG A 53 -3.10 -11.73 3.27
CA ARG A 53 -2.42 -10.90 4.27
C ARG A 53 -2.95 -9.47 4.29
N LEU A 54 -3.21 -8.89 3.12
CA LEU A 54 -3.81 -7.56 3.05
C LEU A 54 -5.25 -7.57 3.62
N ALA A 55 -6.06 -8.58 3.29
CA ALA A 55 -7.41 -8.70 3.82
C ALA A 55 -7.45 -8.85 5.35
N GLU A 56 -6.46 -9.55 5.93
CA GLU A 56 -6.25 -9.61 7.38
C GLU A 56 -5.91 -8.23 7.96
N ALA A 57 -4.94 -7.55 7.37
CA ALA A 57 -4.55 -6.19 7.77
C ALA A 57 -5.75 -5.23 7.73
N GLU A 58 -6.53 -5.23 6.65
CA GLU A 58 -7.73 -4.40 6.54
C GLU A 58 -8.75 -4.69 7.62
N ARG A 59 -8.95 -5.95 8.01
CA ARG A 59 -9.90 -6.29 9.06
C ARG A 59 -9.46 -5.74 10.41
N ILE A 60 -8.16 -5.79 10.69
CA ILE A 60 -7.59 -5.22 11.91
C ILE A 60 -7.73 -3.69 11.90
N LEU A 61 -7.46 -3.05 10.76
CA LEU A 61 -7.55 -1.60 10.59
C LEU A 61 -8.99 -1.07 10.54
N ARG A 62 -9.98 -1.92 10.26
CA ARG A 62 -11.41 -1.59 10.45
C ARG A 62 -11.86 -1.64 11.90
N GLY A 63 -11.09 -2.28 12.78
CA GLY A 63 -11.35 -2.34 14.21
C GLY A 63 -10.95 -1.05 14.95
N GLU A 64 -11.00 -1.10 16.28
CA GLU A 64 -10.56 0.04 17.09
C GLU A 64 -9.06 0.33 16.94
N PRO A 65 -8.65 1.61 16.80
CA PRO A 65 -7.24 1.99 16.72
C PRO A 65 -6.45 1.59 17.97
N GLY A 66 -5.33 0.87 17.78
CA GLY A 66 -4.56 0.34 18.91
C GLY A 66 -3.17 -0.18 18.53
N SER A 67 -2.52 -0.90 19.44
CA SER A 67 -1.20 -1.50 19.20
C SER A 67 -1.18 -2.47 18.02
N ALA A 68 -2.31 -3.13 17.73
CA ALA A 68 -2.47 -4.02 16.59
C ALA A 68 -2.25 -3.32 15.25
N TRP A 69 -2.54 -2.02 15.14
CA TRP A 69 -2.29 -1.25 13.92
C TRP A 69 -0.79 -1.10 13.63
N LEU A 70 0.01 -0.89 14.67
CA LEU A 70 1.47 -0.78 14.54
C LEU A 70 2.08 -2.13 14.13
N SER A 71 1.59 -3.23 14.70
CA SER A 71 1.98 -4.59 14.27
C SER A 71 1.62 -4.84 12.81
N VAL A 72 0.42 -4.45 12.36
CA VAL A 72 0.00 -4.57 10.95
C VAL A 72 0.95 -3.82 10.01
N ARG A 73 1.38 -2.61 10.38
CA ARG A 73 2.34 -1.86 9.57
C ARG A 73 3.66 -2.61 9.42
N ASP A 74 4.22 -3.07 10.54
CA ASP A 74 5.56 -3.64 10.57
C ASP A 74 5.60 -5.06 10.00
N ASP A 75 4.56 -5.86 10.25
CA ASP A 75 4.50 -7.27 9.86
C ASP A 75 3.92 -7.48 8.45
N VAL A 76 3.07 -6.56 7.97
CA VAL A 76 2.31 -6.74 6.71
C VAL A 76 2.56 -5.61 5.72
N LEU A 77 2.25 -4.35 6.07
CA LEU A 77 2.24 -3.26 5.10
C LEU A 77 3.65 -2.88 4.59
N LYS A 78 4.64 -2.78 5.49
CA LYS A 78 6.04 -2.50 5.11
C LYS A 78 6.62 -3.58 4.17
N PRO A 79 6.58 -4.89 4.52
CA PRO A 79 7.09 -5.93 3.63
C PRO A 79 6.34 -6.04 2.30
N LEU A 80 5.04 -5.74 2.26
CA LEU A 80 4.28 -5.73 1.01
C LEU A 80 4.72 -4.57 0.12
N GLN A 81 4.85 -3.37 0.67
CA GLN A 81 5.26 -2.21 -0.10
C GLN A 81 6.70 -2.34 -0.64
N GLU A 82 7.63 -2.86 0.16
CA GLU A 82 9.01 -3.11 -0.28
C GLU A 82 9.04 -4.09 -1.48
N ARG A 83 8.25 -5.17 -1.43
CA ARG A 83 8.14 -6.13 -2.53
C ARG A 83 7.51 -5.53 -3.78
N LEU A 84 6.47 -4.71 -3.63
CA LEU A 84 5.81 -3.99 -4.72
C LEU A 84 6.78 -2.99 -5.37
N SER A 85 7.52 -2.22 -4.56
CA SER A 85 8.52 -1.27 -5.04
C SER A 85 9.72 -1.94 -5.72
N ALA A 86 10.07 -3.17 -5.33
CA ALA A 86 11.11 -3.97 -5.97
C ALA A 86 10.67 -4.62 -7.29
N GLY A 87 9.45 -4.37 -7.77
CA GLY A 87 8.90 -4.96 -8.99
C GLY A 87 8.51 -6.43 -8.86
N GLY A 88 8.26 -6.90 -7.63
CA GLY A 88 7.75 -8.25 -7.38
C GLY A 88 6.34 -8.44 -7.95
N VAL A 89 6.06 -9.63 -8.49
CA VAL A 89 4.70 -10.01 -8.88
C VAL A 89 3.86 -10.18 -7.62
N SER A 90 2.88 -9.30 -7.43
CA SER A 90 1.91 -9.35 -6.33
C SER A 90 0.49 -9.21 -6.89
N ASP A 91 -0.46 -9.89 -6.27
CA ASP A 91 -1.89 -9.86 -6.61
C ASP A 91 -2.64 -8.70 -5.94
N VAL A 92 -1.90 -7.75 -5.38
CA VAL A 92 -2.41 -6.69 -4.51
C VAL A 92 -2.18 -5.32 -5.12
N ASP A 93 -3.18 -4.45 -5.02
CA ASP A 93 -3.07 -3.06 -5.49
C ASP A 93 -2.09 -2.24 -4.62
N SER A 94 -1.08 -1.68 -5.29
CA SER A 94 -0.06 -0.85 -4.65
C SER A 94 -0.61 0.44 -4.04
N GLU A 95 -1.66 1.02 -4.63
CA GLU A 95 -2.29 2.21 -4.09
C GLU A 95 -3.00 1.89 -2.77
N ARG A 96 -3.74 0.78 -2.73
CA ARG A 96 -4.42 0.34 -1.51
C ARG A 96 -3.46 0.09 -0.34
N VAL A 97 -2.31 -0.52 -0.60
CA VAL A 97 -1.26 -0.72 0.42
C VAL A 97 -0.72 0.62 0.94
N ARG A 98 -0.50 1.60 0.04
CA ARG A 98 -0.05 2.96 0.42
C ARG A 98 -1.10 3.68 1.26
N GLU A 99 -2.37 3.56 0.91
CA GLU A 99 -3.48 4.18 1.65
C GLU A 99 -3.56 3.65 3.09
N LEU A 100 -3.58 2.32 3.26
CA LEU A 100 -3.63 1.71 4.60
C LEU A 100 -2.40 2.04 5.42
N ARG A 101 -1.22 2.14 4.79
CA ARG A 101 0.00 2.56 5.48
C ARG A 101 -0.11 4.01 5.95
N ARG A 102 -0.58 4.92 5.09
CA ARG A 102 -0.78 6.33 5.44
C ARG A 102 -1.73 6.46 6.63
N GLN A 103 -2.82 5.69 6.66
CA GLN A 103 -3.75 5.65 7.79
C GLN A 103 -3.06 5.27 9.12
N VAL A 104 -2.18 4.26 9.11
CA VAL A 104 -1.47 3.83 10.32
C VAL A 104 -0.41 4.85 10.74
N ASP A 105 0.32 5.41 9.77
CA ASP A 105 1.35 6.42 10.04
C ASP A 105 0.71 7.70 10.63
N ASP A 106 -0.44 8.13 10.12
CA ASP A 106 -1.24 9.24 10.66
C ASP A 106 -1.70 8.96 12.11
N TYR A 107 -2.17 7.73 12.39
CA TYR A 107 -2.53 7.31 13.75
C TYR A 107 -1.33 7.35 14.71
N GLU A 108 -0.18 6.79 14.32
CA GLU A 108 1.03 6.80 15.14
C GLU A 108 1.48 8.22 15.42
N PHE A 109 1.43 9.09 14.40
CA PHE A 109 1.75 10.50 14.53
C PHE A 109 0.83 11.19 15.55
N LEU A 110 -0.49 11.10 15.39
CA LEU A 110 -1.45 11.70 16.33
C LEU A 110 -1.29 11.17 17.76
N ARG A 111 -1.00 9.87 17.91
CA ARG A 111 -0.70 9.24 19.19
C ARG A 111 0.59 9.81 19.80
N SER A 112 1.64 10.01 19.01
CA SER A 112 2.90 10.59 19.49
C SER A 112 2.72 12.02 20.00
N LEU A 113 1.89 12.84 19.33
CA LEU A 113 1.51 14.18 19.80
C LEU A 113 0.77 14.14 21.15
N GLY A 114 0.06 13.06 21.47
CA GLY A 114 -0.56 12.84 22.78
C GLY A 114 0.47 12.52 23.87
N GLN A 115 1.38 11.58 23.59
CA GLN A 115 2.40 11.15 24.55
C GLN A 115 3.42 12.24 24.89
N GLU A 116 3.78 13.08 23.91
CA GLU A 116 4.67 14.21 24.18
C GLU A 116 4.02 15.31 25.03
N ARG A 117 2.68 15.38 25.07
CA ARG A 117 1.97 16.29 25.99
C ARG A 117 2.09 15.78 27.42
N GLU A 118 1.86 14.49 27.64
CA GLU A 118 1.99 13.87 28.95
C GLU A 118 3.41 14.00 29.52
N ARG A 119 4.44 13.79 28.69
CA ARG A 119 5.84 14.03 29.09
C ARG A 119 6.19 15.50 29.24
N GLY A 120 5.58 16.37 28.44
CA GLY A 120 5.83 17.82 28.47
C GLY A 120 5.21 18.54 29.66
N VAL A 121 4.13 17.99 30.24
CA VAL A 121 3.55 18.45 31.50
C VAL A 121 4.54 18.32 32.66
N GLU A 122 5.44 17.34 32.62
CA GLU A 122 6.54 17.20 33.59
C GLU A 122 7.75 18.12 33.30
N SER A 123 7.88 18.62 32.06
CA SER A 123 9.05 19.40 31.62
C SER A 123 8.77 20.90 31.35
N GLY A 124 7.56 21.39 31.61
CA GLY A 124 7.19 22.80 31.36
C GLY A 124 7.16 23.18 29.87
N VAL A 125 6.73 22.26 29.00
CA VAL A 125 6.60 22.50 27.56
C VAL A 125 5.65 23.68 27.28
N SER A 126 6.07 24.55 26.36
CA SER A 126 5.45 25.84 26.04
C SER A 126 4.01 25.69 25.55
N ALA A 127 3.09 26.57 26.00
CA ALA A 127 1.69 26.63 25.55
C ALA A 127 1.53 26.69 24.01
N VAL A 128 2.57 27.14 23.31
CA VAL A 128 2.65 27.14 21.84
C VAL A 128 2.64 25.71 21.27
N ASP A 129 3.35 24.77 21.88
CA ASP A 129 3.44 23.39 21.38
C ASP A 129 2.11 22.65 21.57
N ASP A 130 1.42 22.91 22.68
CA ASP A 130 0.09 22.36 22.93
C ASP A 130 -0.95 22.90 21.95
N GLU A 131 -0.87 24.18 21.60
CA GLU A 131 -1.76 24.78 20.60
C GLU A 131 -1.48 24.22 19.20
N LEU A 132 -0.21 24.07 18.80
CA LEU A 132 0.15 23.42 17.54
C LEU A 132 -0.39 21.99 17.45
N ARG A 133 -0.25 21.20 18.51
CA ARG A 133 -0.82 19.83 18.58
C ARG A 133 -2.34 19.83 18.49
N ARG A 134 -3.01 20.80 19.10
CA ARG A 134 -4.47 20.95 19.05
C ARG A 134 -4.94 21.26 17.62
N LEU A 135 -4.28 22.19 16.94
CA LEU A 135 -4.61 22.56 15.55
C LEU A 135 -4.38 21.40 14.58
N ILE A 136 -3.26 20.67 14.74
CA ILE A 136 -2.99 19.48 13.93
C ILE A 136 -4.11 18.44 14.11
N ARG A 137 -4.43 18.05 15.35
CA ARG A 137 -5.52 17.09 15.62
C ARG A 137 -6.84 17.54 15.01
N ARG A 138 -7.17 18.83 15.13
CA ARG A 138 -8.41 19.39 14.60
C ARG A 138 -8.47 19.29 13.07
N ALA A 139 -7.38 19.55 12.37
CA ALA A 139 -7.33 19.42 10.90
C ALA A 139 -7.57 17.96 10.44
N TYR A 140 -7.01 16.98 11.15
CA TYR A 140 -7.29 15.57 10.87
C TYR A 140 -8.79 15.23 11.07
N VAL A 141 -9.41 15.71 12.15
CA VAL A 141 -10.86 15.54 12.38
C VAL A 141 -11.69 16.22 11.28
N MET A 142 -11.31 17.42 10.83
CA MET A 142 -11.99 18.09 9.72
C MET A 142 -11.98 17.22 8.46
N ARG A 143 -10.82 16.65 8.13
CA ARG A 143 -10.67 15.77 6.97
C ARG A 143 -11.52 14.51 7.09
N GLU A 144 -11.51 13.87 8.25
CA GLU A 144 -12.37 12.70 8.53
C GLU A 144 -13.87 13.04 8.42
N SER A 145 -14.27 14.26 8.82
CA SER A 145 -15.65 14.73 8.72
C SER A 145 -16.07 15.18 7.31
N GLY A 146 -15.15 15.14 6.33
CA GLY A 146 -15.39 15.49 4.94
C GLY A 146 -15.01 16.91 4.54
N ASP A 147 -14.59 17.77 5.47
CA ASP A 147 -14.07 19.12 5.17
C ASP A 147 -12.58 19.07 4.82
N GLY A 148 -12.26 18.51 3.65
CA GLY A 148 -10.88 18.40 3.18
C GLY A 148 -10.22 19.76 2.90
N ALA A 149 -10.96 20.72 2.35
CA ALA A 149 -10.42 22.05 2.03
C ALA A 149 -10.10 22.84 3.31
N GLY A 150 -10.97 22.80 4.32
CA GLY A 150 -10.71 23.39 5.63
C GLY A 150 -9.52 22.72 6.34
N ALA A 151 -9.43 21.39 6.27
CA ALA A 151 -8.33 20.62 6.84
C ALA A 151 -6.96 21.00 6.23
N VAL A 152 -6.90 21.12 4.90
CA VAL A 152 -5.69 21.58 4.18
C VAL A 152 -5.32 23.01 4.57
N ALA A 153 -6.29 23.92 4.60
CA ALA A 153 -6.04 25.31 4.98
C ALA A 153 -5.50 25.43 6.42
N GLU A 154 -6.04 24.64 7.35
CA GLU A 154 -5.59 24.62 8.75
C GLU A 154 -4.18 24.05 8.89
N LEU A 155 -3.86 22.92 8.25
CA LEU A 155 -2.49 22.37 8.28
C LEU A 155 -1.48 23.27 7.55
N ALA A 156 -1.86 23.91 6.44
CA ALA A 156 -0.98 24.85 5.74
C ALA A 156 -0.67 26.08 6.62
N ALA A 157 -1.62 26.54 7.43
CA ALA A 157 -1.37 27.58 8.41
C ALA A 157 -0.40 27.11 9.52
N VAL A 158 -0.60 25.90 10.05
CA VAL A 158 0.32 25.28 11.01
C VAL A 158 1.73 25.13 10.44
N LEU A 159 1.85 24.70 9.18
CA LEU A 159 3.13 24.54 8.50
C LEU A 159 3.93 25.83 8.49
N ARG A 160 3.32 26.96 8.14
CA ARG A 160 3.99 28.28 8.15
C ARG A 160 4.52 28.67 9.53
N ILE A 161 3.78 28.31 10.59
CA ILE A 161 4.22 28.54 11.97
C ILE A 161 5.41 27.64 12.29
N LEU A 162 5.36 26.37 11.91
CA LEU A 162 6.43 25.40 12.12
C LEU A 162 7.70 25.75 11.34
N GLU A 163 7.59 26.23 10.10
CA GLU A 163 8.74 26.70 9.31
C GLU A 163 9.48 27.84 10.03
N ARG A 164 8.74 28.74 10.67
CA ARG A 164 9.31 29.88 11.39
C ARG A 164 9.89 29.52 12.75
N LEU A 165 9.26 28.60 13.49
CA LEU A 165 9.64 28.27 14.86
C LEU A 165 10.58 27.06 14.97
N ARG A 166 10.44 26.09 14.06
CA ARG A 166 11.06 24.76 14.12
C ARG A 166 11.35 24.21 12.72
N GLY A 167 11.91 25.03 11.84
CA GLY A 167 12.33 24.61 10.51
C GLY A 167 13.29 23.42 10.56
N GLY A 168 13.07 22.41 9.70
CA GLY A 168 13.86 21.18 9.65
C GLY A 168 13.51 20.15 10.73
N SER A 169 12.49 20.39 11.55
CA SER A 169 12.01 19.37 12.51
C SER A 169 11.21 18.27 11.80
N TYR A 170 11.22 17.06 12.37
CA TYR A 170 10.39 15.94 11.89
C TYR A 170 8.90 16.34 11.80
N LEU A 171 8.41 17.10 12.78
CA LEU A 171 7.04 17.61 12.80
C LEU A 171 6.75 18.50 11.59
N GLN A 172 7.66 19.41 11.24
CA GLN A 172 7.52 20.28 10.08
C GLN A 172 7.53 19.49 8.78
N GLN A 173 8.45 18.52 8.64
CA GLN A 173 8.52 17.68 7.45
C GLN A 173 7.24 16.84 7.27
N HIS A 174 6.78 16.18 8.33
CA HIS A 174 5.56 15.38 8.27
C HIS A 174 4.35 16.23 7.89
N VAL A 175 4.15 17.38 8.55
CA VAL A 175 3.04 18.30 8.20
C VAL A 175 3.14 18.79 6.75
N ALA A 176 4.35 19.07 6.24
CA ALA A 176 4.55 19.47 4.85
C ALA A 176 4.15 18.36 3.86
N GLU A 177 4.57 17.12 4.12
CA GLU A 177 4.22 15.96 3.30
C GLU A 177 2.70 15.68 3.35
N THR A 178 2.09 15.82 4.52
CA THR A 178 0.64 15.68 4.71
C THR A 178 -0.13 16.73 3.90
N VAL A 179 0.25 18.01 3.99
CA VAL A 179 -0.39 19.10 3.23
C VAL A 179 -0.29 18.85 1.72
N ALA A 180 0.90 18.57 1.22
CA ALA A 180 1.11 18.31 -0.20
C ALA A 180 0.30 17.10 -0.70
N GLY A 181 0.23 16.04 0.10
CA GLY A 181 -0.58 14.87 -0.21
C GLY A 181 -2.08 15.20 -0.28
N TRP A 182 -2.60 15.95 0.70
CA TRP A 182 -4.02 16.30 0.77
C TRP A 182 -4.42 17.30 -0.32
N GLU A 183 -3.56 18.27 -0.65
CA GLU A 183 -3.76 19.20 -1.76
C GLU A 183 -3.84 18.46 -3.10
N SER A 184 -2.90 17.53 -3.35
CA SER A 184 -2.91 16.75 -4.58
C SER A 184 -4.19 15.93 -4.74
N GLU A 185 -4.70 15.34 -3.66
CA GLU A 185 -5.96 14.57 -3.67
C GLU A 185 -7.19 15.46 -3.94
N LEU A 186 -7.25 16.65 -3.33
CA LEU A 186 -8.31 17.63 -3.56
C LEU A 186 -8.32 18.14 -5.01
N ASP A 187 -7.14 18.51 -5.51
CA ASP A 187 -6.98 18.97 -6.88
C ASP A 187 -7.30 17.85 -7.89
N GLY A 188 -6.92 16.61 -7.59
CA GLY A 188 -7.28 15.43 -8.38
C GLY A 188 -8.80 15.27 -8.49
N ARG A 189 -9.52 15.28 -7.36
CA ARG A 189 -11.00 15.21 -7.37
C ARG A 189 -11.65 16.35 -8.15
N GLY A 190 -11.15 17.58 -7.97
CA GLY A 190 -11.64 18.74 -8.71
C GLY A 190 -11.46 18.58 -10.22
N ALA A 191 -10.28 18.16 -10.65
CA ALA A 191 -9.97 17.89 -12.05
C ALA A 191 -10.82 16.74 -12.63
N GLU A 192 -11.05 15.67 -11.86
CA GLU A 192 -11.91 14.56 -12.25
C GLU A 192 -13.35 15.04 -12.50
N LEU A 193 -13.92 15.84 -11.60
CA LEU A 193 -15.28 16.37 -11.74
C LEU A 193 -15.42 17.25 -13.00
N VAL A 194 -14.43 18.10 -13.27
CA VAL A 194 -14.40 18.91 -14.50
C VAL A 194 -14.37 18.02 -15.73
N LEU A 195 -13.50 17.01 -15.77
CA LEU A 195 -13.40 16.08 -16.90
C LEU A 195 -14.70 15.28 -17.10
N ARG A 196 -15.31 14.78 -16.03
CA ARG A 196 -16.59 14.06 -16.09
C ARG A 196 -17.72 14.93 -16.61
N GLU A 197 -17.79 16.18 -16.17
CA GLU A 197 -18.83 17.10 -16.63
C GLU A 197 -18.65 17.48 -18.11
N LEU A 198 -17.42 17.77 -18.54
CA LEU A 198 -17.12 18.02 -19.95
C LEU A 198 -17.41 16.79 -20.83
N LEU A 199 -17.08 15.58 -20.35
CA LEU A 199 -17.39 14.33 -21.05
C LEU A 199 -18.90 14.09 -21.15
N ARG A 200 -19.64 14.34 -20.06
CA ARG A 200 -21.11 14.25 -20.06
C ARG A 200 -21.71 15.19 -21.10
N GLN A 201 -21.26 16.44 -21.14
CA GLN A 201 -21.74 17.43 -22.13
C GLN A 201 -21.37 17.01 -23.56
N TRP A 202 -20.16 16.48 -23.77
CA TRP A 202 -19.74 15.94 -25.07
C TRP A 202 -20.66 14.84 -25.59
N VAL A 203 -20.98 13.87 -24.74
CA VAL A 203 -21.85 12.73 -25.10
C VAL A 203 -23.29 13.18 -25.33
N ALA A 204 -23.77 14.17 -24.57
CA ALA A 204 -25.11 14.72 -24.71
C ALA A 204 -25.28 15.67 -25.90
N SER A 205 -24.18 16.22 -26.44
CA SER A 205 -24.24 17.23 -27.50
C SER A 205 -24.68 16.61 -28.83
N GLY A 206 -25.71 17.20 -29.43
CA GLY A 206 -26.23 16.85 -30.76
C GLY A 206 -25.79 17.80 -31.88
N GLU A 207 -25.25 18.99 -31.53
CA GLU A 207 -24.91 20.03 -32.50
C GLU A 207 -23.41 20.08 -32.83
N ALA A 208 -23.08 20.21 -34.12
CA ALA A 208 -21.69 20.21 -34.59
C ALA A 208 -20.86 21.45 -34.17
N SER A 209 -21.52 22.56 -33.83
CA SER A 209 -20.87 23.76 -33.27
C SER A 209 -20.49 23.57 -31.81
N GLU A 210 -21.40 23.01 -31.02
CA GLU A 210 -21.22 22.73 -29.60
C GLU A 210 -20.16 21.64 -29.39
N LYS A 211 -20.21 20.55 -30.18
CA LYS A 211 -19.14 19.54 -30.20
C LYS A 211 -17.77 20.17 -30.49
N ARG A 212 -17.62 21.06 -31.47
CA ARG A 212 -16.31 21.68 -31.72
C ARG A 212 -15.76 22.49 -30.53
N GLN A 213 -16.63 23.20 -29.82
CA GLN A 213 -16.23 23.94 -28.61
C GLN A 213 -15.85 22.98 -27.47
N LEU A 214 -16.67 21.96 -27.23
CA LEU A 214 -16.42 20.94 -26.22
C LEU A 214 -15.14 20.14 -26.51
N ARG A 215 -14.83 19.89 -27.80
CA ARG A 215 -13.56 19.26 -28.20
C ARG A 215 -12.37 20.09 -27.75
N GLY A 216 -12.39 21.39 -28.03
CA GLY A 216 -11.33 22.31 -27.61
C GLY A 216 -11.19 22.38 -26.08
N ALA A 217 -12.32 22.36 -25.35
CA ALA A 217 -12.33 22.34 -23.89
C ALA A 217 -11.74 21.03 -23.32
N LEU A 218 -12.12 19.87 -23.88
CA LEU A 218 -11.59 18.57 -23.49
C LEU A 218 -10.10 18.42 -23.84
N GLU A 219 -9.66 18.90 -25.01
CA GLU A 219 -8.23 18.92 -25.38
C GLU A 219 -7.41 19.80 -24.43
N ALA A 220 -7.93 20.97 -24.05
CA ALA A 220 -7.29 21.83 -23.06
C ALA A 220 -7.24 21.18 -21.67
N ALA A 221 -8.34 20.56 -21.23
CA ALA A 221 -8.40 19.85 -19.96
C ALA A 221 -7.45 18.63 -19.93
N LEU A 222 -7.37 17.87 -21.03
CA LEU A 222 -6.41 16.78 -21.20
C LEU A 222 -4.96 17.26 -21.20
N LYS A 223 -4.68 18.46 -21.71
CA LYS A 223 -3.34 19.06 -21.63
C LYS A 223 -2.98 19.47 -20.20
N LEU A 224 -3.94 19.95 -19.43
CA LEU A 224 -3.74 20.37 -18.03
C LEU A 224 -3.64 19.20 -17.06
N TYR A 225 -4.46 18.16 -17.26
CA TYR A 225 -4.67 17.09 -16.29
C TYR A 225 -4.24 15.70 -16.78
N GLY A 226 -4.01 15.50 -18.08
CA GLY A 226 -3.79 14.18 -18.69
C GLY A 226 -2.46 13.50 -18.37
N GLY A 227 -1.56 14.18 -17.66
CA GLY A 227 -0.32 13.59 -17.12
C GLY A 227 -0.44 13.08 -15.69
N ARG A 228 -1.60 13.26 -15.05
CA ARG A 228 -1.84 12.86 -13.66
C ARG A 228 -2.24 11.38 -13.58
N PRO A 229 -1.46 10.51 -12.91
CA PRO A 229 -1.76 9.09 -12.83
C PRO A 229 -3.11 8.80 -12.16
N GLU A 230 -3.50 9.61 -11.18
CA GLU A 230 -4.78 9.49 -10.47
C GLU A 230 -6.01 9.76 -11.34
N LEU A 231 -5.82 10.35 -12.53
CA LEU A 231 -6.90 10.63 -13.50
C LEU A 231 -6.85 9.69 -14.71
N ALA A 232 -6.00 8.66 -14.70
CA ALA A 232 -5.76 7.82 -15.87
C ALA A 232 -7.04 7.19 -16.45
N GLU A 233 -7.97 6.77 -15.59
CA GLU A 233 -9.26 6.18 -15.98
C GLU A 233 -10.12 7.18 -16.77
N ILE A 234 -10.47 8.33 -16.16
CA ILE A 234 -11.30 9.35 -16.82
C ILE A 234 -10.60 9.96 -18.06
N VAL A 235 -9.28 10.08 -18.03
CA VAL A 235 -8.49 10.52 -19.19
C VAL A 235 -8.59 9.53 -20.34
N SER A 236 -8.58 8.23 -20.05
CA SER A 236 -8.76 7.18 -21.06
C SER A 236 -10.18 7.20 -21.65
N GLU A 237 -11.21 7.38 -20.82
CA GLU A 237 -12.60 7.51 -21.26
C GLU A 237 -12.79 8.73 -22.19
N VAL A 238 -12.26 9.89 -21.79
CA VAL A 238 -12.31 11.11 -22.59
C VAL A 238 -11.62 10.91 -23.95
N ARG A 239 -10.42 10.32 -23.97
CA ARG A 239 -9.69 10.05 -25.22
C ARG A 239 -10.46 9.09 -26.13
N ALA A 240 -11.06 8.05 -25.57
CA ALA A 240 -11.88 7.11 -26.33
C ALA A 240 -13.12 7.78 -26.94
N ALA A 241 -13.83 8.61 -26.15
CA ALA A 241 -15.02 9.33 -26.60
C ALA A 241 -14.73 10.35 -27.71
N MET A 242 -13.54 10.97 -27.70
CA MET A 242 -13.12 11.91 -28.75
C MET A 242 -12.55 11.22 -30.00
N GLY A 243 -12.06 9.98 -29.89
CA GLY A 243 -11.42 9.21 -30.96
C GLY A 243 -12.36 8.27 -31.74
N GLY A 244 -13.57 8.01 -31.23
CA GLY A 244 -14.57 7.16 -31.89
C GLY A 244 -15.41 7.86 -32.98
N GLU A 245 -15.06 9.08 -33.40
CA GLU A 245 -15.79 9.87 -34.41
C GLU A 245 -15.04 10.06 -35.74
N GLU A 246 -14.00 9.26 -36.03
CA GLU A 246 -13.42 9.15 -37.39
C GLU A 246 -14.19 8.15 -38.26
#